data_AF-A0A2W5PJB2-F1
#
_entry.id   AF-A0A2W5PJB2-F1
#
_cell.length_a   1.000
_cell.length_b   1.000
_cell.length_c   1.000
_cell.angle_alpha   90.00
_cell.angle_beta   90.00
_cell.angle_gamma   90.00
#
_symmetry.space_group_name_H-M   'P 1'
#
loop_
_entity.id
_entity.type
_entity.pdbx_description
1 polymer ?
#
loop_
_entity_poly.entity_id
_entity_poly.type
_entity_poly.pdbx_seq_one_letter_code
_entity_poly.pdbx_strand_id
1 'polypeptide(L)'
;MTKKTVCLYLFFSAALLLNLAFWNYSRKVFSEWDNVPPAPSENTAAFSGMGDREISYRLVGYILQNLGNVGGMYQPLQDYDYDRLGRWFTVSETLNDRSNYVPYIAAFYFGAMNQKPEKLTPLIDYLADIGVKPGEDKWRWLAQAVYLARFVQKDMDKALKLANILAELPDVAPWARQMPAFVQLAMGNKEASYEIMLNMLKSEGGKLPVAEVNAMKAYICERTLEPAEAAKNPLCQNYK
;
A
#
# COMPACT_ATOMS: atom_id res chain seq x y z
N MET A 1 -39.81 -61.38 -0.48
CA MET A 1 -38.63 -60.69 0.09
C MET A 1 -38.17 -61.45 1.32
N THR A 2 -36.89 -61.85 1.44
CA THR A 2 -36.43 -62.52 2.67
C THR A 2 -36.23 -61.49 3.78
N LYS A 3 -36.39 -61.89 5.05
CA LYS A 3 -36.20 -61.03 6.23
C LYS A 3 -34.84 -60.30 6.21
N LYS A 4 -33.80 -60.97 5.67
CA LYS A 4 -32.46 -60.39 5.46
C LYS A 4 -32.45 -59.24 4.46
N THR A 5 -33.17 -59.38 3.34
CA THR A 5 -33.29 -58.33 2.32
C THR A 5 -34.01 -57.09 2.88
N VAL A 6 -35.04 -57.28 3.72
CA VAL A 6 -35.76 -56.16 4.37
C VAL A 6 -34.86 -55.42 5.36
N CYS A 7 -34.09 -56.13 6.20
CA CYS A 7 -33.14 -55.49 7.12
C CYS A 7 -32.04 -54.70 6.39
N LEU A 8 -31.55 -55.21 5.26
CA LEU A 8 -30.54 -54.53 4.46
C LEU A 8 -31.06 -53.19 3.89
N TYR A 9 -32.28 -53.18 3.33
CA TYR A 9 -32.88 -51.95 2.82
C TYR A 9 -33.18 -50.94 3.93
N LEU A 10 -33.67 -51.39 5.08
CA LEU A 10 -33.87 -50.50 6.24
C LEU A 10 -32.57 -49.84 6.70
N PHE A 11 -31.49 -50.61 6.78
CA PHE A 11 -30.18 -50.07 7.13
C PHE A 11 -29.68 -49.05 6.09
N PHE A 12 -29.79 -49.37 4.81
CA PHE A 12 -29.39 -48.45 3.74
C PHE A 12 -30.23 -47.17 3.73
N SER A 13 -31.55 -47.27 3.89
CA SER A 13 -32.44 -46.11 4.00
C SER A 13 -32.09 -45.26 5.23
N ALA A 14 -31.81 -45.87 6.38
CA ALA A 14 -31.39 -45.15 7.57
C ALA A 14 -30.05 -44.43 7.37
N ALA A 15 -29.05 -45.09 6.76
CA ALA A 15 -27.76 -44.49 6.43
C ALA A 15 -27.90 -43.33 5.43
N LEU A 16 -28.75 -43.47 4.41
CA LEU A 16 -29.03 -42.41 3.45
C LEU A 16 -29.71 -41.21 4.10
N LEU A 17 -30.71 -41.45 4.97
CA LEU A 17 -31.39 -40.38 5.71
C LEU A 17 -30.45 -39.65 6.66
N LEU A 18 -29.58 -40.38 7.37
CA LEU A 18 -28.55 -39.78 8.23
C LEU A 18 -27.57 -38.94 7.42
N ASN A 19 -27.15 -39.42 6.24
CA ASN A 19 -26.26 -38.68 5.36
C ASN A 19 -26.92 -37.39 4.84
N LEU A 20 -28.18 -37.47 4.38
CA LEU A 20 -28.94 -36.30 3.94
C LEU A 20 -29.18 -35.30 5.07
N ALA A 21 -29.49 -35.78 6.28
CA ALA A 21 -29.65 -34.93 7.46
C ALA A 21 -28.33 -34.25 7.84
N PHE A 22 -27.23 -34.99 7.85
CA PHE A 22 -25.90 -34.45 8.11
C PHE A 22 -25.51 -33.38 7.10
N TRP A 23 -25.65 -33.65 5.79
CA TRP A 23 -25.38 -32.66 4.75
C TRP A 23 -26.31 -31.45 4.86
N ASN A 24 -27.59 -31.63 5.14
CA ASN A 24 -28.51 -30.50 5.28
C ASN A 24 -28.16 -29.60 6.47
N TYR A 25 -27.69 -30.20 7.56
CA TYR A 25 -27.20 -29.48 8.73
C TYR A 25 -25.85 -28.80 8.47
N SER A 26 -24.87 -29.54 7.94
CA SER A 26 -23.50 -29.05 7.74
C SER A 26 -23.36 -28.05 6.59
N ARG A 27 -24.30 -28.03 5.63
CA ARG A 27 -24.33 -27.02 4.54
C ARG A 27 -24.39 -25.57 5.01
N LYS A 28 -24.78 -25.32 6.28
CA LYS A 28 -24.82 -23.97 6.87
C LYS A 28 -23.66 -23.69 7.82
N VAL A 29 -22.79 -24.66 8.07
CA VAL A 29 -21.60 -24.49 8.90
C VAL A 29 -20.50 -23.96 8.01
N PHE A 30 -20.38 -22.63 7.96
CA PHE A 30 -19.29 -21.95 7.30
C PHE A 30 -18.22 -21.57 8.33
N SER A 31 -16.96 -21.50 7.90
CA SER A 31 -15.95 -20.83 8.70
C SER A 31 -16.33 -19.36 8.79
N GLU A 32 -16.48 -18.84 10.01
CA GLU A 32 -16.52 -17.41 10.22
C GLU A 32 -15.12 -16.84 10.03
N TRP A 33 -15.04 -15.60 9.56
CA TRP A 33 -13.77 -14.89 9.39
C TRP A 33 -13.57 -13.95 10.58
N ASP A 34 -12.65 -14.31 11.47
CA ASP A 34 -12.31 -13.57 12.69
C ASP A 34 -11.41 -12.33 12.44
N ASN A 35 -11.47 -11.79 11.23
CA ASN A 35 -10.60 -10.74 10.72
C ASN A 35 -9.14 -11.17 10.48
N VAL A 36 -8.26 -10.21 10.18
CA VAL A 36 -6.82 -10.41 10.04
C VAL A 36 -6.29 -11.00 11.36
N PRO A 37 -5.59 -12.14 11.33
CA PRO A 37 -5.03 -12.73 12.55
C PRO A 37 -3.92 -11.83 13.13
N PRO A 38 -3.63 -11.90 14.43
CA PRO A 38 -2.48 -11.19 15.00
C PRO A 38 -1.19 -11.65 14.30
N ALA A 39 -0.32 -10.70 13.97
CA ALA A 39 0.99 -11.01 13.40
C ALA A 39 1.84 -11.77 14.42
N PRO A 40 2.62 -12.79 13.99
CA PRO A 40 3.55 -13.48 14.87
C PRO A 40 4.65 -12.52 15.36
N SER A 41 5.29 -12.85 16.49
CA SER A 41 6.53 -12.17 16.88
C SER A 41 7.63 -12.40 15.83
N GLU A 42 8.62 -11.52 15.75
CA GLU A 42 9.74 -11.65 14.80
C GLU A 42 10.42 -13.03 14.90
N ASN A 43 10.67 -13.50 16.12
CA ASN A 43 11.27 -14.82 16.36
C ASN A 43 10.35 -15.93 15.87
N THR A 44 9.06 -15.89 16.21
CA THR A 44 8.08 -16.88 15.75
C THR A 44 7.97 -16.90 14.22
N ALA A 45 7.99 -15.72 13.61
CA ALA A 45 7.94 -15.57 12.16
C ALA A 45 9.19 -16.20 11.51
N ALA A 46 10.38 -15.93 12.04
CA ALA A 46 11.64 -16.50 11.53
C ALA A 46 11.72 -18.03 11.66
N PHE A 47 11.04 -18.62 12.65
CA PHE A 47 10.97 -20.07 12.80
C PHE A 47 9.94 -20.74 11.88
N SER A 48 9.03 -19.99 11.25
CA SER A 48 8.01 -20.57 10.35
C SER A 48 8.61 -21.26 9.13
N GLY A 49 9.75 -20.78 8.64
CA GLY A 49 10.56 -21.40 7.59
C GLY A 49 11.62 -22.37 8.11
N MET A 50 11.42 -22.96 9.29
CA MET A 50 12.36 -23.90 9.93
C MET A 50 13.78 -23.31 10.13
N GLY A 51 13.85 -22.00 10.42
CA GLY A 51 15.10 -21.26 10.61
C GLY A 51 15.60 -20.52 9.37
N ASP A 52 15.00 -20.75 8.19
CA ASP A 52 15.27 -19.97 6.99
C ASP A 52 14.35 -18.73 6.93
N ARG A 53 14.97 -17.54 7.01
CA ARG A 53 14.26 -16.26 6.97
C ARG A 53 13.67 -15.93 5.60
N GLU A 54 14.27 -16.39 4.52
CA GLU A 54 13.79 -16.17 3.16
C GLU A 54 12.58 -17.04 2.86
N ILE A 55 12.54 -18.28 3.36
CA ILE A 55 11.34 -19.13 3.31
C ILE A 55 10.25 -18.50 4.17
N SER A 56 10.58 -18.07 5.39
CA SER A 56 9.64 -17.39 6.30
C SER A 56 9.01 -16.16 5.66
N TYR A 57 9.82 -15.32 5.00
CA TYR A 57 9.35 -14.14 4.29
C TYR A 57 8.33 -14.48 3.20
N ARG A 58 8.62 -15.51 2.38
CA ARG A 58 7.70 -15.97 1.33
C ARG A 58 6.40 -16.53 1.90
N LEU A 59 6.47 -17.25 3.03
CA LEU A 59 5.27 -17.74 3.74
C LEU A 59 4.42 -16.57 4.24
N VAL A 60 5.03 -15.53 4.81
CA VAL A 60 4.32 -14.31 5.21
C VAL A 60 3.64 -13.64 4.01
N GLY A 61 4.36 -13.47 2.90
CA GLY A 61 3.79 -12.92 1.67
C GLY A 61 2.63 -13.76 1.12
N TYR A 62 2.77 -15.09 1.15
CA TYR A 62 1.70 -16.01 0.75
C TYR A 62 0.46 -15.90 1.64
N ILE A 63 0.64 -15.82 2.97
CA ILE A 63 -0.45 -15.60 3.92
C ILE A 63 -1.17 -14.30 3.57
N LEU A 64 -0.43 -13.19 3.43
CA LEU A 64 -0.99 -11.86 3.14
C LEU A 64 -1.88 -11.83 1.88
N GLN A 65 -1.47 -12.52 0.80
CA GLN A 65 -2.26 -12.58 -0.44
C GLN A 65 -3.53 -13.43 -0.33
N ASN A 66 -3.54 -14.41 0.57
CA ASN A 66 -4.68 -15.32 0.74
C ASN A 66 -5.55 -14.98 1.96
N LEU A 67 -5.20 -13.92 2.71
CA LEU A 67 -6.01 -13.44 3.82
C LEU A 67 -7.43 -13.09 3.35
N GLY A 68 -8.42 -13.54 4.12
CA GLY A 68 -9.84 -13.29 3.84
C GLY A 68 -10.44 -14.14 2.71
N ASN A 69 -9.68 -15.09 2.18
CA ASN A 69 -10.20 -16.16 1.32
C ASN A 69 -10.29 -17.46 2.14
N VAL A 70 -11.37 -17.62 2.91
CA VAL A 70 -11.57 -18.77 3.81
C VAL A 70 -12.91 -19.44 3.49
N GLY A 71 -12.90 -20.75 3.28
CA GLY A 71 -14.14 -21.54 3.14
C GLY A 71 -15.02 -21.15 1.94
N GLY A 72 -14.44 -20.56 0.89
CA GLY A 72 -15.18 -20.07 -0.28
C GLY A 72 -15.81 -18.69 -0.11
N MET A 73 -15.57 -18.03 1.03
CA MET A 73 -15.96 -16.65 1.28
C MET A 73 -14.80 -15.71 0.97
N TYR A 74 -15.10 -14.57 0.34
CA TYR A 74 -14.15 -13.49 0.11
C TYR A 74 -14.53 -12.28 0.97
N GLN A 75 -13.59 -11.83 1.80
CA GLN A 75 -13.79 -10.64 2.59
C GLN A 75 -13.39 -9.37 1.83
N PRO A 76 -14.21 -8.30 1.84
CA PRO A 76 -13.81 -7.00 1.31
C PRO A 76 -12.63 -6.40 2.09
N LEU A 77 -11.62 -5.88 1.38
CA LEU A 77 -10.41 -5.28 1.97
C LEU A 77 -10.71 -4.17 2.99
N GLN A 78 -11.80 -3.43 2.81
CA GLN A 78 -12.23 -2.37 3.74
C GLN A 78 -12.57 -2.86 5.16
N ASP A 79 -12.88 -4.14 5.29
CA ASP A 79 -13.27 -4.73 6.58
C ASP A 79 -12.07 -5.33 7.32
N TYR A 80 -10.88 -5.30 6.72
CA TYR A 80 -9.65 -5.77 7.35
C TYR A 80 -9.26 -4.84 8.50
N ASP A 81 -8.63 -5.42 9.50
CA ASP A 81 -7.94 -4.74 10.60
C ASP A 81 -6.57 -4.29 10.11
N TYR A 82 -6.47 -3.01 9.73
CA TYR A 82 -5.25 -2.43 9.17
C TYR A 82 -4.13 -2.27 10.22
N ASP A 83 -4.46 -2.21 11.51
CA ASP A 83 -3.45 -2.21 12.57
C ASP A 83 -2.76 -3.58 12.67
N ARG A 84 -3.50 -4.66 12.45
CA ARG A 84 -2.91 -6.00 12.31
C ARG A 84 -2.16 -6.16 11.00
N LEU A 85 -2.68 -5.66 9.88
CA LEU A 85 -1.95 -5.70 8.60
C LEU A 85 -0.62 -4.94 8.68
N GLY A 86 -0.60 -3.75 9.27
CA GLY A 86 0.63 -2.98 9.49
C GLY A 86 1.69 -3.77 10.26
N ARG A 87 1.27 -4.53 11.28
CA ARG A 87 2.16 -5.44 12.03
C ARG A 87 2.67 -6.59 11.17
N TRP A 88 1.83 -7.19 10.32
CA TRP A 88 2.27 -8.23 9.38
C TRP A 88 3.31 -7.71 8.39
N PHE A 89 3.09 -6.52 7.83
CA PHE A 89 4.06 -5.88 6.93
C PHE A 89 5.38 -5.59 7.65
N THR A 90 5.31 -5.05 8.86
CA THR A 90 6.49 -4.78 9.70
C THR A 90 7.28 -6.06 9.99
N VAL A 91 6.61 -7.16 10.35
CA VAL A 91 7.26 -8.46 10.59
C VAL A 91 7.95 -8.96 9.32
N SER A 92 7.33 -8.81 8.14
CA SER A 92 7.94 -9.23 6.88
C SER A 92 9.29 -8.54 6.61
N GLU A 93 9.40 -7.26 6.98
CA GLU A 93 10.63 -6.49 6.84
C GLU A 93 11.76 -7.03 7.72
N THR A 94 11.43 -7.54 8.92
CA THR A 94 12.43 -8.16 9.82
C THR A 94 12.98 -9.48 9.27
N LEU A 95 12.27 -10.11 8.33
CA LEU A 95 12.67 -11.36 7.68
C LEU A 95 13.51 -11.10 6.42
N ASN A 96 13.14 -10.11 5.60
CA ASN A 96 13.90 -9.69 4.43
C ASN A 96 13.65 -8.20 4.14
N ASP A 97 14.59 -7.36 4.55
CA ASP A 97 14.56 -5.89 4.40
C ASP A 97 14.89 -5.40 2.98
N ARG A 98 15.50 -6.26 2.16
CA ARG A 98 15.87 -5.92 0.77
C ARG A 98 14.70 -6.08 -0.18
N SER A 99 13.77 -6.97 0.14
CA SER A 99 12.67 -7.29 -0.75
C SER A 99 11.71 -6.12 -0.92
N ASN A 100 11.18 -6.01 -2.13
CA ASN A 100 10.19 -5.01 -2.52
C ASN A 100 8.79 -5.63 -2.69
N TYR A 101 8.66 -6.92 -2.43
CA TYR A 101 7.44 -7.68 -2.68
C TYR A 101 6.30 -7.37 -1.70
N VAL A 102 6.54 -7.43 -0.39
CA VAL A 102 5.51 -7.04 0.60
C VAL A 102 5.22 -5.54 0.57
N PRO A 103 6.22 -4.64 0.45
CA PRO A 103 5.96 -3.22 0.15
C PRO A 103 5.03 -3.01 -1.05
N TYR A 104 5.22 -3.75 -2.14
CA TYR A 104 4.37 -3.68 -3.32
C TYR A 104 2.93 -4.11 -3.01
N ILE A 105 2.74 -5.24 -2.31
CA ILE A 105 1.39 -5.70 -1.91
C ILE A 105 0.72 -4.68 -1.00
N ALA A 106 1.43 -4.13 -0.01
CA ALA A 106 0.90 -3.07 0.84
C ALA A 106 0.47 -1.86 0.00
N ALA A 107 1.38 -1.32 -0.82
CA ALA A 107 1.16 -0.16 -1.66
C ALA A 107 -0.05 -0.25 -2.61
N PHE A 108 -0.14 -1.36 -3.35
CA PHE A 108 -1.03 -1.45 -4.51
C PHE A 108 -2.25 -2.34 -4.29
N TYR A 109 -2.15 -3.37 -3.45
CA TYR A 109 -3.30 -4.24 -3.16
C TYR A 109 -4.12 -3.66 -2.00
N PHE A 110 -3.50 -3.49 -0.83
CA PHE A 110 -4.18 -2.95 0.35
C PHE A 110 -4.36 -1.42 0.28
N GLY A 111 -3.43 -0.71 -0.38
CA GLY A 111 -3.53 0.74 -0.58
C GLY A 111 -4.62 1.19 -1.56
N ALA A 112 -5.19 0.28 -2.38
CA ALA A 112 -6.26 0.60 -3.33
C ALA A 112 -7.66 0.77 -2.68
N MET A 113 -7.73 0.76 -1.35
CA MET A 113 -8.98 0.88 -0.61
C MET A 113 -9.44 2.34 -0.51
N ASN A 114 -10.60 2.67 -1.09
CA ASN A 114 -11.15 4.03 -1.11
C ASN A 114 -12.30 4.29 -0.12
N GLN A 115 -12.89 3.25 0.48
CA GLN A 115 -14.14 3.38 1.25
C GLN A 115 -13.94 3.80 2.71
N LYS A 116 -12.81 3.40 3.33
CA LYS A 116 -12.45 3.71 4.72
C LYS A 116 -11.02 4.26 4.78
N PRO A 117 -10.75 5.39 4.10
CA PRO A 117 -9.39 5.94 3.91
C PRO A 117 -8.60 6.14 5.21
N GLU A 118 -9.29 6.48 6.31
CA GLU A 118 -8.71 6.68 7.63
C GLU A 118 -7.95 5.45 8.16
N LYS A 119 -8.38 4.25 7.76
CA LYS A 119 -7.73 2.98 8.13
C LYS A 119 -6.39 2.77 7.44
N LEU A 120 -6.04 3.53 6.40
CA LEU A 120 -4.76 3.38 5.72
C LEU A 120 -3.56 3.85 6.53
N THR A 121 -3.77 4.51 7.67
CA THR A 121 -2.70 5.08 8.50
C THR A 121 -1.56 4.08 8.78
N PRO A 122 -1.80 2.86 9.30
CA PRO A 122 -0.72 1.90 9.59
C PRO A 122 0.05 1.46 8.34
N LEU A 123 -0.62 1.40 7.19
CA LEU A 123 -0.02 1.03 5.92
C LEU A 123 0.85 2.16 5.37
N ILE A 124 0.35 3.39 5.41
CA ILE A 124 1.09 4.59 5.00
C ILE A 124 2.33 4.76 5.89
N ASP A 125 2.19 4.54 7.20
CA ASP A 125 3.30 4.64 8.15
C ASP A 125 4.35 3.55 7.87
N TYR A 126 3.93 2.33 7.58
CA TYR A 126 4.83 1.25 7.14
C TYR A 126 5.59 1.62 5.85
N LEU A 127 4.89 2.12 4.82
CA LEU A 127 5.53 2.53 3.56
C LEU A 127 6.50 3.70 3.74
N ALA A 128 6.17 4.62 4.64
CA ALA A 128 7.06 5.73 5.01
C ALA A 128 8.32 5.23 5.72
N ASP A 129 8.18 4.31 6.68
CA ASP A 129 9.31 3.72 7.41
C ASP A 129 10.28 2.98 6.48
N ILE A 130 9.78 2.12 5.59
CA ILE A 130 10.66 1.42 4.64
C ILE A 130 11.27 2.38 3.60
N GLY A 131 10.57 3.46 3.27
CA GLY A 131 10.98 4.36 2.20
C GLY A 131 12.14 5.26 2.57
N VAL A 132 12.38 5.49 3.87
CA VAL A 132 13.55 6.22 4.37
C VAL A 132 14.77 5.31 4.62
N LYS A 133 14.60 3.99 4.57
CA LYS A 133 15.71 3.05 4.79
C LYS A 133 16.67 3.05 3.61
N PRO A 134 17.99 2.81 3.86
CA PRO A 134 18.95 2.62 2.79
C PRO A 134 18.58 1.42 1.91
N GLY A 135 18.70 1.58 0.61
CA GLY A 135 18.44 0.51 -0.34
C GLY A 135 18.11 1.07 -1.72
N GLU A 136 18.37 0.27 -2.75
CA GLU A 136 18.06 0.65 -4.11
C GLU A 136 16.55 0.93 -4.24
N ASP A 137 16.23 2.15 -4.68
CA ASP A 137 14.86 2.60 -4.99
C ASP A 137 13.84 2.54 -3.83
N LYS A 138 14.26 2.34 -2.58
CA LYS A 138 13.34 2.25 -1.43
C LYS A 138 12.51 3.53 -1.24
N TRP A 139 13.07 4.69 -1.57
CA TRP A 139 12.38 5.99 -1.56
C TRP A 139 11.04 6.00 -2.32
N ARG A 140 10.86 5.11 -3.31
CA ARG A 140 9.60 4.97 -4.06
C ARG A 140 8.43 4.60 -3.16
N TRP A 141 8.67 3.89 -2.07
CA TRP A 141 7.65 3.55 -1.09
C TRP A 141 7.20 4.75 -0.27
N LEU A 142 8.12 5.66 0.06
CA LEU A 142 7.77 6.94 0.67
C LEU A 142 7.01 7.83 -0.32
N ALA A 143 7.40 7.85 -1.60
CA ALA A 143 6.64 8.53 -2.65
C ALA A 143 5.21 7.97 -2.77
N GLN A 144 5.04 6.64 -2.65
CA GLN A 144 3.72 6.02 -2.62
C GLN A 144 2.95 6.36 -1.33
N ALA A 145 3.61 6.49 -0.19
CA ALA A 145 3.00 6.94 1.06
C ALA A 145 2.45 8.38 0.92
N VAL A 146 3.20 9.28 0.27
CA VAL A 146 2.75 10.64 -0.08
C VAL A 146 1.51 10.57 -0.98
N TYR A 147 1.52 9.72 -2.01
CA TYR A 147 0.39 9.54 -2.91
C TYR A 147 -0.87 9.09 -2.15
N LEU A 148 -0.76 8.04 -1.33
CA LEU A 148 -1.88 7.50 -0.56
C LEU A 148 -2.42 8.53 0.44
N ALA A 149 -1.54 9.23 1.17
CA ALA A 149 -1.94 10.30 2.08
C ALA A 149 -2.72 11.41 1.36
N ARG A 150 -2.22 11.85 0.19
CA ARG A 150 -2.82 12.95 -0.58
C ARG A 150 -4.13 12.57 -1.27
N PHE A 151 -4.13 11.49 -2.04
CA PHE A 151 -5.21 11.21 -2.99
C PHE A 151 -6.26 10.26 -2.43
N VAL A 152 -5.88 9.34 -1.54
CA VAL A 152 -6.79 8.35 -0.96
C VAL A 152 -7.25 8.83 0.42
N GLN A 153 -6.30 9.06 1.34
CA GLN A 153 -6.59 9.51 2.70
C GLN A 153 -7.10 10.96 2.73
N LYS A 154 -6.69 11.79 1.76
CA LYS A 154 -6.95 13.23 1.71
C LYS A 154 -6.42 13.99 2.94
N ASP A 155 -5.38 13.45 3.56
CA ASP A 155 -4.65 14.08 4.65
C ASP A 155 -3.46 14.87 4.05
N MET A 156 -3.72 16.14 3.75
CA MET A 156 -2.74 17.00 3.08
C MET A 156 -1.55 17.35 3.98
N ASP A 157 -1.76 17.46 5.29
CA ASP A 157 -0.70 17.76 6.25
C ASP A 157 0.26 16.57 6.35
N LYS A 158 -0.27 15.34 6.44
CA LYS A 158 0.53 14.12 6.39
C LYS A 158 1.25 13.99 5.05
N ALA A 159 0.56 14.24 3.93
CA ALA A 159 1.17 14.20 2.61
C ALA A 159 2.33 15.17 2.47
N LEU A 160 2.19 16.41 2.96
CA LEU A 160 3.24 17.43 2.90
C LEU A 160 4.43 17.04 3.79
N LYS A 161 4.17 16.56 5.01
CA LYS A 161 5.21 16.07 5.92
C LYS A 161 6.04 14.96 5.26
N LEU A 162 5.39 13.95 4.69
CA LEU A 162 6.06 12.84 4.01
C LEU A 162 6.80 13.29 2.75
N ALA A 163 6.25 14.24 2.00
CA ALA A 163 6.88 14.78 0.81
C ALA A 163 8.16 15.56 1.13
N ASN A 164 8.18 16.30 2.23
CA ASN A 164 9.37 17.01 2.70
C ASN A 164 10.48 16.02 3.08
N ILE A 165 10.13 14.95 3.82
CA ILE A 165 11.09 13.87 4.14
C ILE A 165 11.66 13.27 2.85
N LEU A 166 10.80 12.97 1.87
CA LEU A 166 11.22 12.40 0.58
C LEU A 166 12.20 13.29 -0.16
N ALA A 167 11.98 14.61 -0.15
CA ALA A 167 12.83 15.55 -0.86
C ALA A 167 14.24 15.68 -0.27
N GLU A 168 14.40 15.38 1.02
CA GLU A 168 15.67 15.43 1.75
C GLU A 168 16.49 14.15 1.67
N LEU A 169 15.90 13.03 1.20
CA LEU A 169 16.62 11.77 1.06
C LEU A 169 17.77 11.89 0.04
N PRO A 170 18.88 11.16 0.23
CA PRO A 170 19.91 11.03 -0.80
C PRO A 170 19.41 10.20 -1.98
N ASP A 171 19.99 10.42 -3.17
CA ASP A 171 19.81 9.58 -4.37
C ASP A 171 18.36 9.34 -4.83
N VAL A 172 17.48 10.30 -4.55
CA VAL A 172 16.10 10.33 -5.06
C VAL A 172 16.01 10.95 -6.45
N ALA A 173 15.10 10.40 -7.26
CA ALA A 173 14.83 10.93 -8.60
C ALA A 173 14.40 12.41 -8.54
N PRO A 174 14.80 13.25 -9.50
CA PRO A 174 14.47 14.68 -9.50
C PRO A 174 12.97 14.98 -9.37
N TRP A 175 12.12 14.22 -10.05
CA TRP A 175 10.66 14.38 -9.96
C TRP A 175 10.13 14.09 -8.55
N ALA A 176 10.76 13.18 -7.80
CA ALA A 176 10.31 12.82 -6.45
C ALA A 176 10.62 13.94 -5.46
N ARG A 177 11.76 14.63 -5.64
CA ARG A 177 12.11 15.83 -4.84
C ARG A 177 11.17 17.01 -5.06
N GLN A 178 10.44 17.02 -6.17
CA GLN A 178 9.44 18.05 -6.48
C GLN A 178 8.10 17.83 -5.74
N MET A 179 7.90 16.68 -5.08
CA MET A 179 6.63 16.36 -4.41
C MET A 179 6.14 17.42 -3.41
N PRO A 180 6.97 18.07 -2.58
CA PRO A 180 6.53 19.15 -1.70
C PRO A 180 5.81 20.27 -2.44
N ALA A 181 6.33 20.73 -3.57
CA ALA A 181 5.68 21.75 -4.40
C ALA A 181 4.32 21.26 -4.92
N PHE A 182 4.24 20.01 -5.37
CA PHE A 182 2.98 19.42 -5.83
C PHE A 182 1.90 19.36 -4.75
N VAL A 183 2.30 19.06 -3.50
CA VAL A 183 1.38 19.04 -2.36
C VAL A 183 0.99 20.46 -1.97
N GLN A 184 1.95 21.39 -1.86
CA GLN A 184 1.70 22.80 -1.53
C GLN A 184 0.72 23.46 -2.51
N LEU A 185 0.90 23.24 -3.82
CA LEU A 185 -0.04 23.77 -4.80
C LEU A 185 -1.45 23.21 -4.60
N ALA A 186 -1.57 21.91 -4.30
CA ALA A 186 -2.86 21.29 -4.05
C ALA A 186 -3.52 21.75 -2.74
N MET A 187 -2.73 22.24 -1.78
CA MET A 187 -3.23 22.94 -0.58
C MET A 187 -3.64 24.38 -0.85
N GLY A 188 -3.36 24.92 -2.05
CA GLY A 188 -3.60 26.32 -2.41
C GLY A 188 -2.42 27.26 -2.15
N ASN A 189 -1.30 26.74 -1.64
CA ASN A 189 -0.10 27.51 -1.29
C ASN A 189 0.79 27.73 -2.53
N LYS A 190 0.31 28.55 -3.47
CA LYS A 190 0.98 28.82 -4.76
C LYS A 190 2.38 29.41 -4.59
N GLU A 191 2.56 30.36 -3.68
CA GLU A 191 3.85 30.99 -3.40
C GLU A 191 4.88 29.97 -2.90
N ALA A 192 4.51 29.13 -1.93
CA ALA A 192 5.39 28.08 -1.42
C ALA A 192 5.77 27.07 -2.52
N SER A 193 4.79 26.65 -3.35
CA SER A 193 5.04 25.78 -4.49
C SER A 193 6.02 26.40 -5.50
N TYR A 194 5.84 27.69 -5.80
CA TYR A 194 6.71 28.45 -6.69
C TYR A 194 8.14 28.50 -6.16
N GLU A 195 8.32 28.90 -4.90
CA GLU A 195 9.63 29.04 -4.27
C GLU A 195 10.40 27.72 -4.22
N ILE A 196 9.73 26.61 -3.88
CA ILE A 196 10.35 25.27 -3.89
C ILE A 196 10.88 24.95 -5.29
N MET A 197 10.04 25.06 -6.32
CA MET A 197 10.42 24.74 -7.70
C MET A 197 11.52 25.66 -8.22
N LEU A 198 11.43 26.96 -7.92
CA LEU A 198 12.44 27.95 -8.31
C LEU A 198 13.80 27.65 -7.68
N ASN A 199 13.80 27.33 -6.38
CA ASN A 199 15.03 27.01 -5.67
C ASN A 199 15.69 25.74 -6.23
N MET A 200 14.90 24.70 -6.53
CA MET A 200 15.40 23.50 -7.20
C MET A 200 16.00 23.80 -8.58
N LEU A 201 15.35 24.65 -9.39
CA LEU A 201 15.90 25.06 -10.69
C LEU A 201 17.22 25.83 -10.53
N LYS A 202 17.36 26.68 -9.52
CA LYS A 202 18.58 27.44 -9.25
C LYS A 202 19.73 26.56 -8.75
N SER A 203 19.45 25.63 -7.82
CA SER A 203 20.48 24.80 -7.19
C SER A 203 20.91 23.62 -8.06
N GLU A 204 19.99 23.04 -8.83
CA GLU A 204 20.20 21.78 -9.53
C GLU A 204 19.93 21.83 -11.03
N GLY A 205 19.29 22.89 -11.55
CA GLY A 205 18.84 22.93 -12.95
C GLY A 205 19.94 22.67 -13.98
N GLY A 206 21.20 23.03 -13.69
CA GLY A 206 22.35 22.73 -14.57
C GLY A 206 22.79 21.26 -14.59
N LYS A 207 22.33 20.45 -13.63
CA LYS A 207 22.64 19.01 -13.49
C LYS A 207 21.48 18.11 -13.93
N LEU A 208 20.28 18.68 -14.06
CA LEU A 208 19.09 17.94 -14.43
C LEU A 208 19.01 17.73 -15.96
N PRO A 209 18.37 16.63 -16.41
CA PRO A 209 18.00 16.49 -17.81
C PRO A 209 17.15 17.67 -18.29
N VAL A 210 17.35 18.11 -19.53
CA VAL A 210 16.60 19.24 -20.13
C VAL A 210 15.08 19.03 -20.03
N ALA A 211 14.62 17.79 -20.19
CA ALA A 211 13.22 17.42 -20.05
C ALA A 211 12.67 17.74 -18.63
N GLU A 212 13.44 17.48 -17.57
CA GLU A 212 13.04 17.79 -16.19
C GLU A 212 12.98 19.31 -15.96
N VAL A 213 13.99 20.04 -16.46
CA VAL A 213 14.00 21.51 -16.37
C VAL A 213 12.80 22.12 -17.08
N ASN A 214 12.45 21.60 -18.26
CA ASN A 214 11.28 22.05 -19.01
C ASN A 214 9.98 21.69 -18.29
N ALA A 215 9.86 20.48 -17.73
CA ALA A 215 8.70 20.08 -16.95
C ALA A 215 8.48 20.99 -15.73
N MET A 216 9.56 21.35 -15.02
CA MET A 216 9.49 22.28 -13.89
C MET A 216 9.06 23.69 -14.31
N LYS A 217 9.59 24.19 -15.44
CA LYS A 217 9.15 25.48 -16.02
C LYS A 217 7.68 25.45 -16.42
N ALA A 218 7.22 24.39 -17.08
CA ALA A 218 5.80 24.17 -17.39
C ALA A 218 4.95 24.25 -16.13
N TYR A 219 5.36 23.51 -15.11
CA TYR A 219 4.62 23.44 -13.85
C TYR A 219 4.50 24.82 -13.17
N ILE A 220 5.57 25.61 -13.17
CA ILE A 220 5.55 26.98 -12.67
C ILE A 220 4.59 27.84 -13.51
N CYS A 221 4.80 27.87 -14.82
CA CYS A 221 4.14 28.84 -15.72
C CYS A 221 2.67 28.51 -16.01
N GLU A 222 2.30 27.23 -16.03
CA GLU A 222 0.97 26.78 -16.43
C GLU A 222 0.08 26.39 -15.25
N ARG A 223 0.67 26.00 -14.10
CA ARG A 223 -0.10 25.47 -12.96
C ARG A 223 0.06 26.27 -11.68
N THR A 224 1.21 26.91 -11.46
CA THR A 224 1.51 27.59 -10.20
C THR A 224 1.15 29.08 -10.25
N LEU A 225 1.66 29.80 -11.24
CA LEU A 225 1.44 31.24 -11.41
C LEU A 225 0.08 31.54 -12.06
N GLU A 226 -0.49 32.71 -11.76
CA GLU A 226 -1.62 33.22 -12.53
C GLU A 226 -1.18 33.68 -13.92
N PRO A 227 -2.06 33.68 -14.95
CA PRO A 227 -1.68 34.06 -16.31
C PRO A 227 -1.00 35.44 -16.43
N ALA A 228 -1.42 36.41 -15.62
CA ALA A 228 -0.85 37.75 -15.59
C ALA A 228 0.56 37.79 -14.96
N GLU A 229 0.84 36.92 -13.99
CA GLU A 229 2.14 36.76 -13.35
C GLU A 229 3.09 36.00 -14.26
N ALA A 230 2.62 34.92 -14.87
CA ALA A 230 3.37 34.13 -15.84
C ALA A 230 3.84 35.01 -17.03
N ALA A 231 3.00 35.89 -17.57
CA ALA A 231 3.38 36.80 -18.66
C ALA A 231 4.55 37.74 -18.31
N LYS A 232 4.68 38.10 -17.02
CA LYS A 232 5.75 38.98 -16.53
C LYS A 232 6.97 38.21 -16.03
N ASN A 233 6.85 36.90 -15.80
CA ASN A 233 7.91 36.10 -15.23
C ASN A 233 8.96 35.76 -16.29
N PRO A 234 10.25 36.14 -16.10
CA PRO A 234 11.32 35.86 -17.07
C PRO A 234 11.47 34.38 -17.43
N LEU A 235 11.11 33.46 -16.50
CA LEU A 235 11.16 32.02 -16.74
C LEU A 235 10.14 31.55 -17.79
N CYS A 236 9.04 32.27 -17.95
CA CYS A 236 7.92 31.89 -18.81
C CYS A 236 7.96 32.56 -20.19
N GLN A 237 8.79 33.60 -20.39
CA GLN A 237 8.79 34.39 -21.63
C GLN A 237 9.38 33.65 -22.85
N ASN A 238 10.23 32.65 -22.64
CA ASN A 238 10.87 31.86 -23.71
C ASN A 238 10.57 30.35 -23.58
N TYR A 239 9.54 30.00 -22.82
CA TYR A 239 9.13 28.62 -22.59
C TYR A 239 8.02 28.26 -23.59
N LYS A 240 8.39 27.70 -24.75
CA LYS A 240 7.52 27.03 -25.72
C LYS A 240 8.24 25.87 -26.37
#